data_AF-A0A1D9GM45-F1
#
_entry.id   AF-A0A1D9GM45-F1
#
_cell.length_a   1.000
_cell.length_b   1.000
_cell.length_c   1.000
_cell.angle_alpha   90.00
_cell.angle_beta   90.00
_cell.angle_gamma   90.00
#
_symmetry.space_group_name_H-M   'P 1'
#
loop_
_entity.id
_entity.type
_entity.pdbx_description
1 polymer ?
#
loop_
_entity_poly.entity_id
_entity_poly.type
_entity_poly.pdbx_seq_one_letter_code
_entity_poly.pdbx_strand_id
1 'polypeptide(L)'
;MQLFEPRYIDMLKQCFKEDRGFVVVLLRDGSETGPANAFYNIGTYVRIIDFQQLENGLLGITVEGAAKVSVIHSWQQEDGLNLGDLEVLMDEASREVPERFIELPSVLRALFRHPVIRDLDMNVDYEDARQVGWRLAELLPLDKQEKQRLVELQDPLERLSRLQELLEALEDG
;
A
#
# COMPACT_ATOMS: atom_id res chain seq x y z
N MET A 1 1.16 -8.16 -8.79
CA MET A 1 2.58 -7.81 -9.05
C MET A 1 3.19 -8.87 -9.97
N GLN A 2 4.10 -8.49 -10.86
CA GLN A 2 4.82 -9.43 -11.73
C GLN A 2 6.29 -9.47 -11.31
N LEU A 3 6.84 -10.67 -11.14
CA LEU A 3 8.23 -10.85 -10.70
C LEU A 3 8.94 -11.78 -11.68
N PHE A 4 10.09 -11.34 -12.17
CA PHE A 4 10.86 -12.07 -13.18
C PHE A 4 12.34 -12.27 -12.81
N GLU A 5 12.89 -11.48 -11.88
CA GLU A 5 14.27 -11.63 -11.46
C GLU A 5 14.45 -12.83 -10.51
N PRO A 6 15.51 -13.66 -10.68
CA PRO A 6 15.74 -14.85 -9.86
C PRO A 6 15.76 -14.59 -8.35
N ARG A 7 16.38 -13.48 -7.91
CA ARG A 7 16.46 -13.07 -6.49
C ARG A 7 15.08 -12.99 -5.82
N TYR A 8 14.09 -12.46 -6.54
CA TYR A 8 12.72 -12.34 -6.02
C TYR A 8 12.00 -13.69 -6.03
N ILE A 9 12.23 -14.53 -7.03
CA ILE A 9 11.65 -15.88 -7.06
C ILE A 9 12.15 -16.72 -5.88
N ASP A 10 13.44 -16.63 -5.55
CA ASP A 10 14.00 -17.34 -4.40
C ASP A 10 13.53 -16.76 -3.07
N MET A 11 13.40 -15.43 -2.96
CA MET A 11 12.75 -14.78 -1.81
C MET A 11 11.32 -15.29 -1.61
N LEU A 12 10.51 -15.40 -2.67
CA LEU A 12 9.13 -15.88 -2.57
C LEU A 12 9.05 -17.35 -2.13
N LYS A 13 9.95 -18.22 -2.61
CA LYS A 13 10.03 -19.62 -2.14
C LYS A 13 10.30 -19.67 -0.64
N GLN A 14 11.19 -18.82 -0.14
CA GLN A 14 11.48 -18.75 1.29
C GLN A 14 10.27 -18.23 2.08
N CYS A 15 9.61 -17.18 1.58
CA CYS A 15 8.38 -16.65 2.16
C CYS A 15 7.32 -17.73 2.33
N PHE A 16 7.12 -18.56 1.30
CA PHE A 16 6.18 -19.67 1.34
C PHE A 16 6.59 -20.76 2.33
N LYS A 17 7.88 -21.16 2.32
CA LYS A 17 8.39 -22.22 3.19
C LYS A 17 8.34 -21.87 4.67
N GLU A 18 8.53 -20.60 5.00
CA GLU A 18 8.58 -20.09 6.38
C GLU A 18 7.27 -19.44 6.85
N ASP A 19 6.22 -19.45 6.03
CA ASP A 19 4.95 -18.77 6.28
C ASP A 19 5.13 -17.28 6.69
N ARG A 20 5.99 -16.58 5.95
CA ARG A 20 6.30 -15.16 6.16
C ARG A 20 5.99 -14.33 4.92
N GLY A 21 5.67 -13.07 5.13
CA GLY A 21 5.57 -12.04 4.10
C GLY A 21 6.89 -11.33 3.81
N PHE A 22 6.80 -10.24 3.05
CA PHE A 22 7.89 -9.31 2.75
C PHE A 22 7.40 -7.87 2.82
N VAL A 23 8.29 -6.89 2.66
CA VAL A 23 7.91 -5.47 2.70
C VAL A 23 7.97 -4.86 1.31
N VAL A 24 6.93 -4.09 0.98
CA VAL A 24 6.92 -3.19 -0.18
C VAL A 24 7.19 -1.76 0.31
N VAL A 25 8.23 -1.14 -0.24
CA VAL A 25 8.58 0.26 -0.02
C VAL A 25 8.58 1.01 -1.35
N LEU A 26 8.15 2.27 -1.34
CA LEU A 26 8.23 3.12 -2.52
C LEU A 26 9.66 3.65 -2.71
N LEU A 27 10.12 3.77 -3.96
CA LEU A 27 11.38 4.46 -4.29
C LEU A 27 11.19 5.99 -4.32
N ARG A 28 12.15 6.76 -3.76
CA ARG A 28 12.08 8.24 -3.62
C ARG A 28 12.26 8.98 -4.94
N ASP A 29 13.19 8.54 -5.77
CA ASP A 29 13.32 8.75 -7.23
C ASP A 29 14.69 8.17 -7.62
N GLY A 30 14.72 7.16 -8.49
CA GLY A 30 15.91 6.37 -8.82
C GLY A 30 15.60 4.90 -9.07
N SER A 31 16.53 4.19 -9.72
CA SER A 31 16.41 2.76 -10.02
C SER A 31 16.38 1.90 -8.75
N GLU A 32 15.85 0.67 -8.87
CA GLU A 32 15.87 -0.38 -7.83
C GLU A 32 17.29 -0.80 -7.36
N THR A 33 18.34 -0.12 -7.84
CA THR A 33 19.76 -0.37 -7.60
C THR A 33 20.49 0.80 -6.92
N GLY A 34 19.76 1.80 -6.39
CA GLY A 34 20.34 2.99 -5.77
C GLY A 34 20.90 2.79 -4.35
N PRO A 35 21.69 3.77 -3.82
CA PRO A 35 22.27 3.73 -2.48
C PRO A 35 21.21 3.72 -1.36
N ALA A 36 21.62 3.50 -0.10
CA ALA A 36 20.78 3.25 1.10
C ALA A 36 19.61 4.23 1.39
N ASN A 37 19.47 5.33 0.66
CA ASN A 37 18.35 6.29 0.74
C ASN A 37 17.46 6.28 -0.52
N ALA A 38 17.51 5.23 -1.35
CA ALA A 38 16.75 5.14 -2.60
C ALA A 38 15.23 4.98 -2.39
N PHE A 39 14.79 4.65 -1.17
CA PHE A 39 13.39 4.38 -0.85
C PHE A 39 12.90 5.09 0.41
N TYR A 40 11.57 5.13 0.57
CA TYR A 40 10.91 5.66 1.75
C TYR A 40 11.01 4.69 2.92
N ASN A 41 11.14 5.22 4.13
CA ASN A 41 11.34 4.40 5.33
C ASN A 41 10.04 3.71 5.75
N ILE A 42 8.88 4.27 5.41
CA ILE A 42 7.59 3.64 5.69
C ILE A 42 7.19 2.79 4.49
N GLY A 43 6.97 1.52 4.78
CA GLY A 43 6.49 0.52 3.83
C GLY A 43 5.26 -0.21 4.35
N THR A 44 4.80 -1.15 3.54
CA THR A 44 3.72 -2.07 3.91
C THR A 44 4.29 -3.48 3.96
N TYR A 45 4.13 -4.16 5.09
CA TYR A 45 4.33 -5.60 5.18
C TYR A 45 3.16 -6.29 4.49
N VAL A 46 3.47 -7.17 3.54
CA VAL A 46 2.48 -7.85 2.72
C VAL A 46 2.61 -9.37 2.82
N ARG A 47 1.49 -10.08 2.78
CA ARG A 47 1.44 -11.54 2.64
C ARG A 47 0.99 -11.91 1.24
N ILE A 48 1.54 -13.01 0.72
CA ILE A 48 1.13 -13.52 -0.57
C ILE A 48 -0.14 -14.33 -0.38
N ILE A 49 -1.20 -13.97 -1.09
CA ILE A 49 -2.51 -14.62 -0.98
C ILE A 49 -2.85 -15.44 -2.22
N ASP A 50 -2.19 -15.18 -3.35
CA ASP A 50 -2.38 -15.95 -4.57
C ASP A 50 -1.15 -15.88 -5.48
N PHE A 51 -0.98 -16.93 -6.29
CA PHE A 51 0.06 -17.04 -7.30
C PHE A 51 -0.58 -17.57 -8.59
N GLN A 52 -0.26 -16.93 -9.71
CA GLN A 52 -0.73 -17.36 -11.02
C GLN A 52 0.40 -17.29 -12.03
N GLN A 53 0.47 -18.30 -12.90
CA GLN A 53 1.28 -18.18 -14.10
C GLN A 53 0.52 -17.32 -15.12
N LEU A 54 1.15 -16.23 -15.54
CA LEU A 54 0.58 -15.31 -16.50
C LEU A 54 0.73 -15.84 -17.93
N GLU A 55 -0.04 -15.29 -18.87
CA GLU A 55 -0.01 -15.70 -20.28
C GLU A 55 1.39 -15.56 -20.92
N ASN A 56 2.20 -14.63 -20.42
CA ASN A 56 3.59 -14.43 -20.84
C ASN A 56 4.58 -15.42 -20.20
N GLY A 57 4.11 -16.39 -19.42
CA GLY A 57 4.90 -17.40 -18.72
C GLY A 57 5.55 -16.91 -17.42
N LEU A 58 5.45 -15.62 -17.08
CA LEU A 58 5.99 -15.06 -15.84
C LEU A 58 5.10 -15.39 -14.63
N LEU A 59 5.68 -15.33 -13.45
CA LEU A 59 4.97 -15.50 -12.20
C LEU A 59 4.29 -14.18 -11.81
N GLY A 60 2.96 -14.19 -11.78
CA GLY A 60 2.14 -13.17 -11.14
C GLY A 60 1.85 -13.55 -9.70
N ILE A 61 1.93 -12.58 -8.80
CA ILE A 61 1.50 -12.75 -7.41
C ILE A 61 0.47 -11.69 -7.02
N THR A 62 -0.46 -12.09 -6.17
CA THR A 62 -1.38 -11.21 -5.47
C THR A 62 -0.99 -11.17 -4.01
N VAL A 63 -0.88 -9.96 -3.46
CA VAL A 63 -0.48 -9.75 -2.07
C VAL A 63 -1.51 -8.91 -1.34
N GLU A 64 -1.65 -9.15 -0.05
CA GLU A 64 -2.48 -8.38 0.87
C GLU A 64 -1.58 -7.60 1.83
N GLY A 65 -1.82 -6.29 1.96
CA GLY A 65 -1.15 -5.46 2.96
C GLY A 65 -1.68 -5.74 4.36
N ALA A 66 -0.79 -6.09 5.29
CA ALA A 66 -1.16 -6.49 6.64
C ALA A 66 -0.77 -5.46 7.71
N ALA A 67 0.34 -4.73 7.56
CA ALA A 67 0.75 -3.72 8.53
C ALA A 67 1.66 -2.65 7.91
N LYS A 68 1.63 -1.45 8.47
CA LYS A 68 2.67 -0.44 8.20
C LYS A 68 3.93 -0.79 8.98
N VAL A 69 5.07 -0.60 8.35
CA VAL A 69 6.38 -0.86 8.95
C VAL A 69 7.32 0.31 8.71
N SER A 70 8.22 0.54 9.65
CA SER A 70 9.36 1.42 9.48
C SER A 70 10.62 0.60 9.25
N VAL A 71 11.36 0.91 8.18
CA VAL A 71 12.69 0.35 7.91
C VAL A 71 13.70 1.07 8.79
N ILE A 72 14.29 0.34 9.74
CA ILE A 72 15.28 0.85 10.69
C ILE A 72 16.69 0.76 10.10
N HIS A 73 16.97 -0.38 9.46
CA HIS A 73 18.23 -0.62 8.78
C HIS A 73 17.98 -1.41 7.50
N SER A 74 18.81 -1.19 6.48
CA SER A 74 18.76 -1.93 5.23
C SER A 74 20.14 -2.19 4.68
N TRP A 75 20.29 -3.33 4.02
CA TRP A 75 21.49 -3.73 3.30
C TRP A 75 21.11 -4.55 2.08
N GLN A 76 22.07 -4.75 1.18
CA GLN A 76 21.88 -5.51 -0.04
C GLN A 76 22.75 -6.76 -0.01
N GLN A 77 22.17 -7.90 -0.35
CA GLN A 77 22.90 -9.16 -0.55
C GLN A 77 23.71 -9.12 -1.85
N GLU A 78 24.62 -10.08 -2.02
CA GLU A 78 25.48 -10.17 -3.22
C GLU A 78 24.69 -10.32 -4.52
N ASP A 79 23.52 -10.96 -4.46
CA ASP A 79 22.59 -11.14 -5.59
C ASP A 79 21.72 -9.89 -5.86
N GLY A 80 21.91 -8.82 -5.09
CA GLY A 80 21.15 -7.59 -5.18
C GLY A 80 19.85 -7.58 -4.37
N LEU A 81 19.48 -8.63 -3.63
CA LEU A 81 18.26 -8.62 -2.81
C LEU A 81 18.42 -7.65 -1.63
N ASN A 82 17.46 -6.73 -1.48
CA ASN A 82 17.43 -5.85 -0.31
C ASN A 82 16.86 -6.60 0.89
N LEU A 83 17.59 -6.55 2.00
CA LEU A 83 17.17 -7.02 3.31
C LEU A 83 17.15 -5.84 4.28
N GLY A 84 16.43 -5.98 5.38
CA GLY A 84 16.35 -4.92 6.37
C GLY A 84 15.72 -5.35 7.69
N ASP A 85 16.07 -4.61 8.72
CA ASP A 85 15.44 -4.68 10.04
C ASP A 85 14.26 -3.70 10.07
N LEU A 86 13.15 -4.16 10.63
CA LEU A 86 11.86 -3.49 10.55
C LEU A 86 11.24 -3.36 11.93
N GLU A 87 10.55 -2.25 12.15
CA GLU A 87 9.61 -2.09 13.25
C GLU A 87 8.19 -2.04 12.70
N VAL A 88 7.30 -2.85 13.26
CA VAL A 88 5.87 -2.77 12.96
C VAL A 88 5.32 -1.52 13.65
N LEU A 89 4.69 -0.64 12.88
CA LEU A 89 4.03 0.52 13.44
C LEU A 89 2.75 0.09 14.18
N MET A 90 2.38 0.84 15.20
CA MET A 90 1.12 0.61 15.92
C MET A 90 -0.06 0.73 14.97
N ASP A 91 -1.05 -0.13 15.19
CA ASP A 91 -2.33 -0.07 14.48
C ASP A 91 -3.00 1.28 14.71
N GLU A 92 -3.59 1.80 13.64
CA GLU A 92 -4.36 3.03 13.70
C GLU A 92 -5.63 2.82 14.51
N ALA A 93 -5.91 3.75 15.42
CA ALA A 93 -7.16 3.78 16.14
C ALA A 93 -8.33 3.94 15.16
N SER A 94 -9.39 3.14 15.36
CA SER A 94 -10.67 3.42 14.69
C SER A 94 -11.23 4.73 15.24
N ARG A 95 -11.75 5.57 14.34
CA ARG A 95 -12.36 6.86 14.68
C ARG A 95 -13.60 7.04 13.82
N GLU A 96 -14.65 7.62 14.40
CA GLU A 96 -15.83 8.00 13.63
C GLU A 96 -15.49 9.05 12.58
N VAL A 97 -16.13 8.98 11.41
CA VAL A 97 -16.08 10.04 10.40
C VAL A 97 -16.83 11.29 10.91
N PRO A 98 -16.14 12.40 11.19
CA PRO A 98 -16.79 13.65 11.61
C PRO A 98 -17.62 14.26 10.47
N GLU A 99 -18.65 15.03 10.83
CA GLU A 99 -19.57 15.68 9.88
C GLU A 99 -18.87 16.51 8.79
N ARG A 100 -17.76 17.19 9.12
CA ARG A 100 -16.95 17.94 8.13
C ARG A 100 -16.36 17.08 7.00
N PHE A 101 -16.29 15.76 7.18
CA PHE A 101 -15.76 14.79 6.21
C PHE A 101 -16.85 13.88 5.62
N ILE A 102 -18.14 14.24 5.77
CA ILE A 102 -19.28 13.39 5.37
C ILE A 102 -19.34 13.09 3.87
N GLU A 103 -18.73 13.94 3.04
CA GLU A 103 -18.67 13.72 1.59
C GLU A 103 -17.71 12.58 1.21
N LEU A 104 -16.67 12.31 2.01
CA LEU A 104 -15.68 11.27 1.70
C LEU A 104 -16.28 9.86 1.64
N PRO A 105 -17.11 9.42 2.61
CA PRO A 105 -17.88 8.19 2.47
C PRO A 105 -18.76 8.14 1.21
N SER A 106 -19.37 9.26 0.83
CA SER A 106 -20.23 9.34 -0.37
C SER A 106 -19.42 9.17 -1.66
N VAL A 107 -18.27 9.82 -1.76
CA VAL A 107 -17.30 9.63 -2.85
C VAL A 107 -16.87 8.17 -2.92
N LEU A 108 -16.53 7.57 -1.78
CA LEU A 108 -16.13 6.17 -1.72
C LEU A 108 -17.24 5.24 -2.23
N ARG A 109 -18.49 5.45 -1.80
CA ARG A 109 -19.65 4.70 -2.31
C ARG A 109 -19.81 4.85 -3.82
N ALA A 110 -19.58 6.04 -4.36
CA ALA A 110 -19.64 6.27 -5.80
C ALA A 110 -18.56 5.47 -6.56
N LEU A 111 -17.33 5.42 -6.03
CA LEU A 111 -16.25 4.61 -6.60
C LEU A 111 -16.59 3.11 -6.62
N PHE A 112 -17.21 2.59 -5.56
CA PHE A 112 -17.66 1.19 -5.48
C PHE A 112 -18.75 0.82 -6.48
N ARG A 113 -19.45 1.79 -7.08
CA ARG A 113 -20.41 1.52 -8.15
C ARG A 113 -19.73 1.23 -9.48
N HIS A 114 -18.45 1.52 -9.62
CA HIS A 114 -17.70 1.19 -10.83
C HIS A 114 -17.50 -0.33 -10.93
N PRO A 115 -17.84 -0.98 -12.07
CA PRO A 115 -17.83 -2.44 -12.19
C PRO A 115 -16.50 -3.09 -11.79
N VAL A 116 -15.38 -2.48 -12.17
CA VAL A 116 -14.02 -2.97 -11.85
C VAL A 116 -13.74 -2.99 -10.33
N ILE A 117 -14.33 -2.07 -9.58
CA ILE A 117 -14.10 -1.95 -8.12
C ILE A 117 -15.07 -2.85 -7.36
N ARG A 118 -16.29 -3.03 -7.87
CA ARG A 118 -17.29 -3.91 -7.26
C ARG A 118 -16.80 -5.36 -7.12
N ASP A 119 -15.97 -5.82 -8.06
CA ASP A 119 -15.42 -7.17 -8.05
C ASP A 119 -14.32 -7.38 -7.00
N LEU A 120 -13.88 -6.31 -6.30
CA LEU A 120 -12.90 -6.40 -5.20
C LEU A 120 -13.50 -6.88 -3.87
N ASP A 121 -14.83 -7.04 -3.78
CA ASP A 121 -15.58 -7.56 -2.61
C ASP A 121 -15.13 -7.01 -1.25
N MET A 122 -14.81 -5.71 -1.21
CA MET A 122 -14.23 -5.09 -0.03
C MET A 122 -15.35 -4.77 0.97
N ASN A 123 -15.29 -5.37 2.16
CA ASN A 123 -16.13 -4.92 3.27
C ASN A 123 -15.55 -3.62 3.86
N VAL A 124 -16.36 -2.56 3.90
CA VAL A 124 -15.95 -1.24 4.39
C VAL A 124 -16.99 -0.70 5.34
N ASP A 125 -16.55 -0.38 6.55
CA ASP A 125 -17.32 0.47 7.46
C ASP A 125 -17.19 1.94 7.02
N TYR A 126 -18.27 2.50 6.52
CA TYR A 126 -18.33 3.89 6.04
C TYR A 126 -18.38 4.92 7.17
N GLU A 127 -18.56 4.48 8.41
CA GLU A 127 -18.53 5.33 9.61
C GLU A 127 -17.14 5.34 10.26
N ASP A 128 -16.24 4.42 9.86
CA ASP A 128 -14.85 4.36 10.33
C ASP A 128 -13.92 5.16 9.41
N ALA A 129 -13.41 6.29 9.91
CA ALA A 129 -12.50 7.18 9.21
C ALA A 129 -11.22 6.48 8.72
N ARG A 130 -10.74 5.47 9.46
CA ARG A 130 -9.57 4.67 9.06
C ARG A 130 -9.88 3.91 7.78
N GLN A 131 -11.00 3.19 7.76
CA GLN A 131 -11.38 2.36 6.62
C GLN A 131 -11.70 3.20 5.39
N VAL A 132 -12.46 4.29 5.56
CA VAL A 132 -12.76 5.23 4.48
C VAL A 132 -11.47 5.83 3.91
N GLY A 133 -10.56 6.29 4.78
CA GLY A 133 -9.30 6.90 4.35
C GLY A 133 -8.40 5.93 3.58
N TRP A 134 -8.26 4.69 4.04
CA TRP A 134 -7.45 3.68 3.34
C TRP A 134 -8.02 3.34 1.96
N ARG A 135 -9.33 3.13 1.86
CA ARG A 135 -9.98 2.76 0.60
C ARG A 135 -9.95 3.89 -0.42
N LEU A 136 -10.12 5.14 0.03
CA LEU A 136 -9.95 6.29 -0.87
C LEU A 136 -8.49 6.42 -1.34
N ALA A 137 -7.50 6.27 -0.45
CA ALA A 137 -6.08 6.33 -0.85
C ALA A 137 -5.71 5.23 -1.87
N GLU A 138 -6.33 4.04 -1.74
CA GLU A 138 -6.17 2.93 -2.66
C GLU A 138 -6.80 3.22 -4.03
N LEU A 139 -8.06 3.64 -4.04
CA LEU A 139 -8.89 3.75 -5.24
C LEU A 139 -8.69 5.05 -6.04
N LEU A 140 -8.32 6.15 -5.37
CA LEU A 140 -8.13 7.42 -6.06
C LEU A 140 -6.88 7.38 -6.96
N PRO A 141 -6.95 8.03 -8.15
CA PRO A 141 -5.85 8.08 -9.12
C PRO A 141 -4.78 9.11 -8.71
N LEU A 142 -4.24 8.95 -7.51
CA LEU A 142 -3.19 9.81 -6.96
C LEU A 142 -1.81 9.36 -7.45
N ASP A 143 -0.89 10.31 -7.59
CA ASP A 143 0.51 9.97 -7.85
C ASP A 143 1.13 9.18 -6.68
N LYS A 144 2.22 8.47 -6.98
CA LYS A 144 2.89 7.60 -6.01
C LYS A 144 3.38 8.37 -4.78
N GLN A 145 3.80 9.63 -4.94
CA GLN A 145 4.31 10.44 -3.83
C GLN A 145 3.18 10.89 -2.89
N GLU A 146 2.00 11.23 -3.40
CA GLU A 146 0.81 11.49 -2.58
C GLU A 146 0.35 10.23 -1.86
N LYS A 147 0.32 9.07 -2.54
CA LYS A 147 -0.01 7.80 -1.87
C LYS A 147 0.98 7.48 -0.75
N GLN A 148 2.27 7.74 -0.96
CA GLN A 148 3.27 7.60 0.09
C GLN A 148 3.00 8.53 1.28
N ARG A 149 2.70 9.81 1.04
CA ARG A 149 2.33 10.75 2.10
C ARG A 149 1.12 10.25 2.90
N LEU A 150 0.09 9.73 2.23
CA LEU A 150 -1.11 9.20 2.88
C LEU A 150 -0.85 7.94 3.73
N VAL A 151 0.04 7.06 3.27
CA VAL A 151 0.48 5.86 4.00
C VAL A 151 1.26 6.24 5.26
N GLU A 152 2.07 7.30 5.19
CA GLU A 152 2.89 7.77 6.31
C GLU A 152 2.08 8.39 7.45
N LEU A 153 0.87 8.90 7.17
CA LEU A 153 -0.04 9.42 8.21
C LEU A 153 -0.48 8.31 9.16
N GLN A 154 -0.51 8.60 10.46
CA GLN A 154 -0.99 7.68 11.50
C GLN A 154 -2.37 8.03 12.07
N ASP A 155 -2.78 9.30 12.00
CA ASP A 155 -4.14 9.68 12.38
C ASP A 155 -5.07 9.55 11.17
N PRO A 156 -6.12 8.71 11.23
CA PRO A 156 -7.13 8.63 10.19
C PRO A 156 -7.78 9.97 9.84
N LEU A 157 -7.96 10.87 10.82
CA LEU A 157 -8.59 12.16 10.55
C LEU A 157 -7.66 13.12 9.78
N GLU A 158 -6.35 13.04 10.02
CA GLU A 158 -5.38 13.76 9.19
C GLU A 158 -5.40 13.22 7.76
N ARG A 159 -5.53 11.89 7.60
CA ARG A 159 -5.66 11.27 6.29
C ARG A 159 -6.93 11.73 5.56
N LEU A 160 -8.08 11.76 6.25
CA LEU A 160 -9.32 12.28 5.66
C LEU A 160 -9.18 13.75 5.25
N SER A 161 -8.56 14.58 6.09
CA SER A 161 -8.29 15.98 5.76
C SER A 161 -7.46 16.10 4.48
N ARG A 162 -6.38 15.34 4.37
CA ARG A 162 -5.52 15.35 3.18
C ARG A 162 -6.24 14.85 1.93
N LEU A 163 -7.05 13.80 2.06
CA LEU A 163 -7.84 13.26 0.95
C LEU A 163 -8.88 14.27 0.44
N GLN A 164 -9.51 15.03 1.34
CA GLN A 164 -10.43 16.09 0.95
C GLN A 164 -9.73 17.17 0.12
N GLU A 165 -8.58 17.67 0.58
CA GLU A 165 -7.77 18.65 -0.17
C GLU A 165 -7.38 18.14 -1.57
N LEU A 166 -7.02 16.85 -1.67
CA LEU A 166 -6.64 16.23 -2.95
C LEU A 166 -7.84 16.06 -3.89
N LEU A 167 -9.03 15.79 -3.36
CA LEU A 167 -10.26 15.69 -4.16
C LEU A 167 -10.66 17.06 -4.71
N GLU A 168 -10.64 18.10 -3.89
CA GLU A 168 -10.91 19.48 -4.33
C GLU A 168 -9.97 19.89 -5.46
N ALA A 169 -8.67 19.55 -5.35
CA ALA A 169 -7.68 19.84 -6.39
C ALA A 169 -7.89 19.04 -7.70
N LEU A 170 -8.56 17.87 -7.64
CA LEU A 170 -8.88 17.07 -8.83
C LEU A 170 -10.14 17.58 -9.55
N GLU A 171 -11.05 18.25 -8.85
CA GLU A 171 -12.25 18.84 -9.45
C GLU A 171 -11.96 20.14 -10.20
N ASP A 172 -10.91 20.86 -9.80
CA ASP A 172 -10.48 22.13 -10.40
C ASP A 172 -9.57 21.98 -11.65
N GLY A 173 -9.19 20.75 -12.02
CA GLY A 173 -8.27 20.43 -13.13
C GLY A 173 -8.95 19.82 -14.35
#